data_AF-W3VB01-F1
#
_entry.id   AF-W3VB01-F1
#
_cell.length_a   1.000
_cell.length_b   1.000
_cell.length_c   1.000
_cell.angle_alpha   90.00
_cell.angle_beta   90.00
_cell.angle_gamma   90.00
#
_symmetry.space_group_name_H-M   'P 1'
#
loop_
_entity.id
_entity.type
_entity.pdbx_description
1 polymer ?
#
loop_
_entity_poly.entity_id
_entity_poly.type
_entity_poly.pdbx_seq_one_letter_code
_entity_poly.pdbx_strand_id
1 'polypeptide(L)'
;MPKKNATSESPGSTPETTPAMTFESSLKELEHIVVRLESGELALEEALNEFERGIQLARQGQRTLQQAEQRVQILLNDDAQSPLNNFSPDTE
;
A
#
# COMPACT_ATOMS: atom_id res chain seq x y z
N MET A 1 52.76 -22.93 16.78
CA MET A 1 52.06 -22.84 15.47
C MET A 1 50.87 -21.88 15.59
N PRO A 2 50.52 -21.13 14.52
CA PRO A 2 49.61 -19.98 14.55
C PRO A 2 48.22 -20.21 13.87
N LYS A 3 47.32 -19.21 14.06
CA LYS A 3 46.05 -18.85 13.33
C LYS A 3 44.82 -19.72 13.66
N LYS A 4 43.62 -19.20 13.96
CA LYS A 4 42.78 -18.19 13.26
C LYS A 4 41.74 -17.60 14.25
N ASN A 5 41.70 -16.29 14.50
CA ASN A 5 40.82 -15.29 13.86
C ASN A 5 39.31 -15.59 13.86
N ALA A 6 38.54 -14.81 14.63
CA ALA A 6 37.22 -14.29 14.23
C ALA A 6 36.87 -13.09 15.13
N THR A 7 37.34 -11.94 14.67
CA THR A 7 36.96 -10.59 15.08
C THR A 7 35.49 -10.34 14.79
N SER A 8 34.86 -9.64 15.75
CA SER A 8 33.75 -8.68 15.63
C SER A 8 32.44 -9.15 14.98
N GLU A 9 31.46 -9.34 15.87
CA GLU A 9 30.12 -8.76 15.77
C GLU A 9 29.87 -7.88 14.54
N SER A 10 29.11 -8.42 13.60
CA SER A 10 28.30 -7.61 12.70
C SER A 10 26.89 -7.55 13.29
N PRO A 11 26.38 -6.39 13.71
CA PRO A 11 24.97 -6.12 13.54
C PRO A 11 24.83 -5.60 12.11
N GLY A 12 24.34 -6.47 11.23
CA GLY A 12 23.93 -6.07 9.89
C GLY A 12 22.97 -4.88 9.99
N SER A 13 23.22 -3.85 9.19
CA SER A 13 22.27 -2.76 8.98
C SER A 13 20.93 -3.35 8.56
N THR A 14 19.96 -3.32 9.48
CA THR A 14 18.55 -3.42 9.11
C THR A 14 18.26 -2.21 8.21
N PRO A 15 17.74 -2.40 6.98
CA PRO A 15 17.26 -1.26 6.22
C PRO A 15 16.08 -0.69 7.01
N GLU A 16 16.17 0.58 7.40
CA GLU A 16 15.02 1.31 7.94
C GLU A 16 13.89 1.25 6.92
N THR A 17 13.01 0.28 7.10
CA THR A 17 11.76 0.18 6.37
C THR A 17 10.83 1.12 7.09
N THR A 18 10.74 2.35 6.58
CA THR A 18 9.63 3.25 6.92
C THR A 18 8.35 2.43 6.81
N PRO A 19 7.51 2.34 7.87
CA PRO A 19 6.35 1.49 7.83
C PRO A 19 5.42 2.00 6.72
N ALA A 20 5.27 1.20 5.67
CA ALA A 20 4.24 1.45 4.66
C ALA A 20 2.90 1.57 5.39
N MET A 21 2.12 2.61 5.07
CA MET A 21 0.80 2.79 5.69
C MET A 21 -0.05 1.54 5.46
N THR A 22 -0.78 1.13 6.50
CA THR A 22 -1.71 0.00 6.39
C THR A 22 -2.90 0.34 5.50
N PHE A 23 -3.61 -0.68 5.00
CA PHE A 23 -4.84 -0.50 4.22
C PHE A 23 -5.87 0.32 5.00
N GLU A 24 -6.15 -0.06 6.24
CA GLU A 24 -7.11 0.63 7.13
C GLU A 24 -6.73 2.11 7.34
N SER A 25 -5.43 2.38 7.56
CA SER A 25 -4.95 3.77 7.69
C SER A 25 -5.16 4.58 6.41
N SER A 26 -4.88 3.96 5.26
CA SER A 26 -5.04 4.61 3.95
C SER A 26 -6.52 4.89 3.63
N LEU A 27 -7.41 3.96 4.00
CA LEU A 27 -8.85 4.12 3.84
C LEU A 27 -9.39 5.26 4.71
N LYS A 28 -8.98 5.31 5.97
CA LYS A 28 -9.37 6.38 6.89
C LYS A 28 -8.87 7.76 6.42
N GLU A 29 -7.65 7.82 5.90
CA GLU A 29 -7.12 9.06 5.33
C GLU A 29 -7.93 9.50 4.10
N LEU A 30 -8.31 8.56 3.23
CA LEU A 30 -9.14 8.84 2.06
C LEU A 30 -10.52 9.36 2.46
N GLU A 31 -11.16 8.77 3.47
CA GLU A 31 -12.45 9.26 4.02
C GLU A 31 -12.32 10.70 4.53
N HIS A 32 -11.25 11.01 5.25
CA HIS A 32 -10.99 12.36 5.73
C HIS A 32 -10.81 13.37 4.58
N ILE A 33 -10.09 12.98 3.53
CA ILE A 33 -9.90 13.80 2.34
C ILE A 33 -11.25 14.10 1.68
N VAL A 34 -12.11 13.08 1.51
CA VAL A 34 -13.45 13.25 0.93
C VAL A 34 -14.26 14.26 1.75
N VAL A 35 -14.32 14.10 3.07
CA VAL A 35 -15.04 15.03 3.95
C VAL A 35 -14.52 16.46 3.82
N ARG A 36 -13.20 16.65 3.72
CA ARG A 36 -12.61 17.97 3.55
C ARG A 36 -12.92 18.58 2.19
N LEU A 37 -12.86 17.81 1.11
CA LEU A 37 -13.23 18.28 -0.23
C LEU A 37 -14.71 18.65 -0.31
N GLU A 38 -15.58 17.86 0.31
CA GLU A 38 -17.03 18.10 0.34
C GLU A 38 -17.43 19.32 1.18
N SER A 39 -16.59 19.72 2.14
CA SER A 39 -16.85 20.92 2.96
C SER A 39 -16.91 22.21 2.13
N GLY A 40 -16.19 22.26 1.01
CA GLY A 40 -16.10 23.46 0.17
C GLY A 40 -15.31 24.62 0.79
N GLU A 41 -14.66 24.42 1.94
CA GLU A 41 -13.93 25.47 2.66
C GLU A 41 -12.45 25.61 2.22
N LEU A 42 -11.96 24.69 1.41
CA LEU A 42 -10.57 24.65 0.95
C LEU A 42 -10.30 25.69 -0.15
N ALA A 43 -9.11 26.31 -0.10
CA ALA A 43 -8.62 27.06 -1.24
C ALA A 43 -8.37 26.11 -2.43
N LEU A 44 -8.41 26.64 -3.66
CA LEU A 44 -8.24 25.82 -4.88
C LEU A 44 -6.97 24.96 -4.86
N GLU A 45 -5.84 25.55 -4.48
CA GLU A 45 -4.55 24.84 -4.40
C GLU A 45 -4.59 23.71 -3.37
N GLU A 46 -5.23 23.93 -2.22
CA GLU A 46 -5.39 22.91 -1.19
C GLU A 46 -6.32 21.79 -1.67
N ALA A 47 -7.43 22.14 -2.32
CA ALA A 47 -8.35 21.16 -2.89
C ALA A 47 -7.67 20.28 -3.95
N LEU A 48 -6.80 20.85 -4.79
CA LEU A 48 -6.01 20.08 -5.76
C LEU A 48 -5.04 19.12 -5.07
N ASN A 49 -4.34 19.58 -4.03
CA ASN A 49 -3.44 18.72 -3.24
C ASN A 49 -4.18 17.57 -2.55
N GLU A 50 -5.32 17.85 -1.91
CA GLU A 50 -6.16 16.83 -1.28
C GLU A 50 -6.68 15.83 -2.32
N PHE A 51 -7.10 16.30 -3.50
CA PHE A 51 -7.55 15.45 -4.59
C PHE A 51 -6.44 14.52 -5.10
N GLU A 52 -5.24 15.06 -5.38
CA GLU A 52 -4.09 14.26 -5.80
C GLU A 52 -3.75 13.18 -4.77
N ARG A 53 -3.75 13.55 -3.48
CA ARG A 53 -3.53 12.60 -2.38
C ARG A 53 -4.61 11.52 -2.37
N GLY A 54 -5.88 11.90 -2.53
CA GLY A 54 -7.00 10.96 -2.61
C GLY A 54 -6.83 9.94 -3.73
N ILE A 55 -6.41 10.39 -4.93
CA ILE A 55 -6.13 9.50 -6.07
C ILE A 55 -4.99 8.53 -5.76
N GLN A 56 -3.92 8.98 -5.10
CA GLN A 56 -2.81 8.13 -4.72
C GLN A 56 -3.26 7.04 -3.73
N LEU A 57 -4.04 7.41 -2.72
CA LEU A 57 -4.58 6.47 -1.72
C LEU A 57 -5.52 5.46 -2.35
N ALA A 58 -6.43 5.90 -3.23
CA ALA A 58 -7.36 5.02 -3.94
C ALA A 58 -6.62 3.97 -4.78
N ARG A 59 -5.62 4.40 -5.56
CA ARG A 59 -4.77 3.49 -6.35
C ARG A 59 -3.99 2.52 -5.47
N GLN A 60 -3.52 2.98 -4.32
CA GLN A 60 -2.82 2.11 -3.37
C GLN A 60 -3.77 1.06 -2.78
N GLY A 61 -4.96 1.46 -2.35
CA GLY A 61 -6.00 0.55 -1.86
C GLY A 61 -6.36 -0.51 -2.89
N GLN A 62 -6.58 -0.10 -4.14
CA GLN A 62 -6.87 -1.04 -5.24
C GLN A 62 -5.76 -2.08 -5.43
N ARG A 63 -4.48 -1.66 -5.40
CA ARG A 63 -3.35 -2.59 -5.48
C ARG A 63 -3.31 -3.57 -4.31
N THR A 64 -3.55 -3.09 -3.09
CA THR A 64 -3.58 -3.95 -1.91
C THR A 64 -4.71 -4.98 -1.98
N LEU A 65 -5.89 -4.57 -2.44
CA LEU A 65 -7.02 -5.48 -2.64
C LEU A 65 -6.73 -6.54 -3.71
N GLN A 66 -6.13 -6.16 -4.84
CA GLN A 66 -5.72 -7.11 -5.89
C GLN A 66 -4.72 -8.15 -5.38
N GLN A 67 -3.75 -7.72 -4.55
CA GLN A 67 -2.79 -8.65 -3.93
C GLN A 67 -3.47 -9.60 -2.94
N ALA A 68 -4.44 -9.11 -2.17
CA ALA A 68 -5.21 -9.93 -1.23
C ALA A 68 -6.06 -10.97 -1.99
N GLU A 69 -6.76 -10.54 -3.05
CA GLU A 69 -7.54 -11.42 -3.92
C GLU A 69 -6.67 -12.52 -4.54
N GLN A 70 -5.51 -12.15 -5.09
CA GLN A 70 -4.55 -13.11 -5.64
C GLN A 70 -4.14 -14.16 -4.59
N ARG A 71 -3.87 -13.72 -3.37
CA ARG A 71 -3.47 -14.62 -2.29
C ARG A 71 -4.60 -15.58 -1.91
N VAL A 72 -5.85 -15.10 -1.87
CA VAL A 72 -7.03 -15.96 -1.66
C VAL A 72 -7.18 -16.97 -2.79
N GLN A 73 -7.03 -16.54 -4.04
CA GLN A 73 -7.14 -17.40 -5.22
C GLN A 73 -6.11 -18.54 -5.20
N ILE A 74 -4.86 -18.25 -4.84
CA ILE A 74 -3.80 -19.26 -4.70
C ILE A 74 -4.14 -20.27 -3.60
N LEU A 75 -4.65 -19.80 -2.46
CA LEU A 75 -5.03 -20.67 -1.34
C LEU A 75 -6.24 -21.55 -1.63
N LEU A 76 -7.19 -21.08 -2.46
CA LEU A 76 -8.38 -21.85 -2.83
C LEU A 76 -8.09 -22.89 -3.92
N ASN A 77 -7.12 -22.63 -4.81
CA ASN A 77 -6.84 -23.49 -5.96
C ASN A 77 -5.66 -24.45 -5.76
N ASP A 78 -4.91 -24.37 -4.65
CA ASP A 78 -3.64 -25.08 -4.43
C ASP A 78 -2.62 -24.89 -5.58
N ASP A 79 -2.79 -23.83 -6.39
CA ASP A 79 -2.01 -23.61 -7.61
C ASP A 79 -1.52 -22.16 -7.68
N ALA A 80 -0.21 -21.99 -7.50
CA ALA A 80 0.47 -20.69 -7.40
C ALA A 80 0.52 -19.89 -8.72
N GLN A 81 -0.05 -20.44 -9.80
CA GLN A 81 0.00 -19.89 -11.17
C GLN A 81 -1.35 -19.39 -11.68
N SER A 82 -2.37 -19.25 -10.83
CA SER A 82 -3.66 -18.69 -11.26
C SER A 82 -3.47 -17.25 -11.78
N PRO A 83 -3.91 -16.94 -13.02
CA PRO A 83 -3.75 -15.61 -13.59
C PRO A 83 -4.60 -14.58 -12.85
N LEU A 84 -4.10 -13.34 -12.80
CA LEU A 84 -4.85 -12.19 -12.31
C LEU A 84 -5.92 -11.82 -13.33
N ASN A 85 -7.19 -11.98 -12.97
CA ASN A 85 -8.27 -11.34 -13.72
C ASN A 85 -8.37 -9.89 -13.26
N ASN A 86 -8.41 -8.96 -14.21
CA ASN A 86 -8.56 -7.55 -13.90
C ASN A 86 -9.99 -7.26 -13.42
N PHE A 87 -10.13 -6.66 -12.24
CA PHE A 87 -11.43 -6.15 -11.78
C PHE A 87 -11.79 -4.91 -12.61
N SER A 88 -12.77 -5.05 -13.51
CA SER A 88 -13.45 -3.94 -14.14
C SER A 88 -14.64 -3.56 -13.25
N PRO A 89 -14.63 -2.44 -12.53
CA PRO A 89 -15.87 -1.92 -11.96
C PRO A 89 -16.78 -1.60 -13.15
N ASP A 90 -17.92 -2.27 -13.25
CA ASP A 90 -18.96 -1.87 -14.20
C ASP A 90 -19.27 -0.39 -13.97
N THR A 91 -18.88 0.45 -14.93
CA THR A 91 -19.33 1.84 -15.00
C THR A 91 -20.72 1.80 -15.65
N GLU A 92 -21.77 1.65 -14.83
CA GLU A 92 -23.14 2.00 -15.24
C GLU A 92 -23.44 3.47 -14.95
#